data_AF-A0A2R4WLM2-F1
#
_entry.id   AF-A0A2R4WLM2-F1
#
_cell.length_a   1.000
_cell.length_b   1.000
_cell.length_c   1.000
_cell.angle_alpha   90.00
_cell.angle_beta   90.00
_cell.angle_gamma   90.00
#
_symmetry.space_group_name_H-M   'P 1'
#
loop_
_entity.id
_entity.type
_entity.pdbx_description
1 polymer ?
#
loop_
_entity_poly.entity_id
_entity_poly.type
_entity_poly.pdbx_seq_one_letter_code
_entity_poly.pdbx_strand_id
1 'polypeptide(L)'
;MQAMTGGEAYRAKLLADNALDSAIAAYLADPSKPTVLEVGKHRLDITATVLAHPWSMEELAVEGASPARRRNAVRTAVLLALI
;
A
#
# COMPACT_ATOMS: atom_id res chain seq x y z
N MET A 1 11.22 -5.26 -19.74
CA MET A 1 10.84 -5.77 -18.41
C MET A 1 9.32 -5.75 -18.36
N GLN A 2 8.66 -6.86 -18.02
CA GLN A 2 7.22 -6.83 -17.79
C GLN A 2 7.00 -6.10 -16.45
N ALA A 3 6.23 -5.01 -16.46
CA ALA A 3 5.77 -4.38 -15.24
C ALA A 3 4.78 -5.34 -14.56
N MET A 4 4.96 -5.60 -13.27
CA MET A 4 4.01 -6.38 -12.49
C MET A 4 3.33 -5.48 -11.46
N THR A 5 2.16 -5.86 -10.98
CA THR A 5 1.49 -5.16 -9.87
C THR A 5 1.96 -5.68 -8.52
N GLY A 6 1.79 -4.89 -7.46
CA GLY A 6 1.98 -5.34 -6.08
C GLY A 6 1.12 -6.57 -5.76
N GLY A 7 -0.07 -6.68 -6.35
CA GLY A 7 -0.96 -7.83 -6.24
C GLY A 7 -0.44 -9.09 -6.93
N GLU A 8 0.23 -8.94 -8.07
CA GLU A 8 0.94 -10.05 -8.72
C GLU A 8 2.13 -10.50 -7.89
N ALA A 9 2.92 -9.58 -7.32
CA ALA A 9 3.98 -9.94 -6.38
C ALA A 9 3.46 -10.59 -5.09
N TYR A 10 2.34 -10.14 -4.56
CA TYR A 10 1.69 -10.77 -3.41
C TYR A 10 1.25 -12.20 -3.72
N ARG A 11 0.64 -12.42 -4.90
CA ARG A 11 0.27 -13.76 -5.37
C ARG A 11 1.49 -14.65 -5.58
N ALA A 12 2.58 -14.10 -6.10
CA ALA A 12 3.85 -14.79 -6.31
C ALA A 12 4.68 -14.99 -5.02
N LYS A 13 4.18 -14.56 -3.85
CA LYS A 13 4.89 -14.61 -2.55
C LYS A 13 6.19 -13.82 -2.51
N LEU A 14 6.36 -12.85 -3.42
CA LEU A 14 7.45 -11.88 -3.42
C LEU A 14 7.20 -10.73 -2.42
N LEU A 15 5.93 -10.49 -2.12
CA LEU A 15 5.48 -9.61 -1.05
C LEU A 15 4.86 -10.45 0.07
N ALA A 16 5.51 -10.46 1.23
CA ALA A 16 5.01 -11.18 2.40
C ALA A 16 3.84 -10.42 3.07
N ASP A 17 2.87 -11.17 3.59
CA ASP A 17 1.66 -10.60 4.20
C ASP A 17 1.99 -9.75 5.45
N ASN A 18 2.89 -10.23 6.31
CA ASN A 18 3.36 -9.50 7.48
C ASN A 18 4.12 -8.22 7.13
N ALA A 19 4.90 -8.22 6.04
CA ALA A 19 5.62 -7.04 5.56
C ALA A 19 4.64 -5.99 5.02
N LEU A 20 3.67 -6.41 4.21
CA LEU A 20 2.60 -5.56 3.71
C LEU A 20 1.81 -4.94 4.87
N ASP A 21 1.39 -5.75 5.82
CA ASP A 21 0.62 -5.31 6.99
C ASP A 21 1.39 -4.33 7.88
N SER A 22 2.68 -4.58 8.10
CA SER A 22 3.54 -3.70 8.89
C SER A 22 3.76 -2.36 8.19
N ALA A 23 3.95 -2.36 6.86
CA ALA A 23 4.09 -1.13 6.09
C ALA A 23 2.79 -0.31 6.08
N ILE A 24 1.62 -0.95 5.94
CA ILE A 24 0.32 -0.27 6.03
C ILE A 24 0.13 0.34 7.42
N ALA A 25 0.47 -0.40 8.48
CA ALA A 25 0.36 0.10 9.84
C ALA A 25 1.29 1.31 10.09
N ALA A 26 2.53 1.27 9.60
CA ALA A 26 3.49 2.37 9.70
C ALA A 26 2.98 3.62 8.96
N TYR A 27 2.48 3.46 7.74
CA TYR A 27 1.89 4.55 6.97
C TYR A 27 0.68 5.17 7.69
N LEU A 28 -0.25 4.35 8.20
CA LEU A 28 -1.43 4.86 8.90
C LEU A 28 -1.12 5.51 10.24
N ALA A 29 -0.02 5.12 10.90
CA ALA A 29 0.42 5.73 12.14
C ALA A 29 0.98 7.15 11.92
N ASP A 30 1.66 7.38 10.78
CA ASP A 30 2.19 8.69 10.41
C ASP A 30 2.37 8.81 8.88
N PRO A 31 1.33 9.25 8.14
CA PRO A 31 1.39 9.39 6.67
C PRO A 31 2.40 10.45 6.19
N SER A 32 2.89 11.31 7.07
CA SER A 32 3.89 12.33 6.75
C SER A 32 5.30 11.76 6.61
N LYS A 33 5.54 10.55 7.15
CA LYS A 33 6.83 9.87 7.05
C LYS A 33 6.89 8.98 5.81
N PRO A 34 8.03 8.99 5.10
CA PRO A 34 8.21 8.08 3.98
C PRO A 34 8.16 6.64 4.47
N THR A 35 7.28 5.84 3.87
CA THR A 35 7.16 4.41 4.16
C THR A 35 7.45 3.64 2.88
N VAL A 36 8.54 2.88 2.87
CA VAL A 36 8.96 2.07 1.73
C VAL A 36 8.76 0.59 2.03
N LEU A 37 8.14 -0.11 1.09
CA LEU A 37 7.93 -1.55 1.13
C LEU A 37 8.82 -2.24 0.09
N GLU A 38 9.68 -3.15 0.56
CA GLU A 38 10.53 -3.97 -0.29
C GLU A 38 9.72 -5.14 -0.87
N VAL A 39 9.82 -5.35 -2.19
CA VAL A 39 9.12 -6.40 -2.94
C VAL A 39 10.12 -7.13 -3.84
N GLY A 40 10.74 -8.18 -3.33
CA GLY A 40 11.85 -8.84 -4.00
C GLY A 40 13.02 -7.86 -4.27
N LYS A 41 13.21 -7.48 -5.54
CA LYS A 41 14.22 -6.49 -5.97
C LYS A 41 13.66 -5.09 -6.22
N HIS A 42 12.35 -4.92 -6.01
CA HIS A 42 11.61 -3.69 -6.27
C HIS A 42 11.26 -2.99 -4.94
N ARG A 43 10.98 -1.68 -5.02
CA ARG A 43 10.58 -0.85 -3.89
C ARG A 43 9.30 -0.11 -4.21
N LEU A 44 8.35 -0.14 -3.27
CA LEU A 44 7.13 0.65 -3.32
C LEU A 44 7.18 1.76 -2.27
N ASP A 45 7.03 2.99 -2.70
CA ASP A 45 6.71 4.10 -1.81
C ASP A 45 5.19 4.06 -1.54
N ILE A 46 4.81 3.74 -0.31
CA ILE A 46 3.41 3.60 0.10
C ILE A 46 2.68 4.94 -0.01
N THR A 47 3.35 6.03 0.36
CA THR A 47 2.76 7.38 0.29
C THR A 47 2.49 7.75 -1.16
N ALA A 48 3.47 7.58 -2.05
CA ALA A 48 3.30 7.85 -3.48
C ALA A 48 2.21 6.97 -4.11
N THR A 49 2.15 5.69 -3.69
CA THR A 49 1.15 4.73 -4.15
C THR A 49 -0.27 5.12 -3.75
N VAL A 50 -0.46 5.54 -2.49
CA VAL A 50 -1.77 6.00 -2.00
C VAL A 50 -2.19 7.28 -2.71
N LEU A 51 -1.28 8.26 -2.85
CA LEU A 51 -1.54 9.53 -3.55
C LEU A 51 -1.93 9.31 -5.02
N ALA A 52 -1.37 8.28 -5.67
CA ALA A 52 -1.67 7.92 -7.05
C ALA A 52 -3.00 7.15 -7.21
N HIS A 53 -3.68 6.77 -6.12
CA HIS A 53 -4.91 5.98 -6.17
C HIS A 53 -6.12 6.77 -5.62
N PRO A 54 -6.93 7.44 -6.48
CA PRO A 54 -7.99 8.38 -6.07
C PRO A 54 -8.98 7.82 -5.06
N TRP A 55 -9.47 6.60 -5.27
CA TRP A 55 -10.40 5.95 -4.32
C TRP A 55 -9.76 5.73 -2.94
N SER A 56 -8.45 5.46 -2.87
CA SER A 56 -7.77 5.27 -1.59
C SER A 56 -7.71 6.58 -0.81
N MET A 57 -7.40 7.67 -1.51
CA MET A 57 -7.40 9.02 -0.95
C MET A 57 -8.78 9.44 -0.45
N GLU A 58 -9.83 9.18 -1.22
CA GLU A 58 -11.21 9.48 -0.84
C GLU A 58 -11.60 8.70 0.43
N GLU A 59 -11.29 7.41 0.50
CA GLU A 59 -11.59 6.56 1.65
C GLU A 59 -10.82 6.98 2.92
N LEU A 60 -9.59 7.47 2.77
CA LEU A 60 -8.78 8.00 3.88
C LEU A 60 -9.27 9.37 4.35
N ALA A 61 -9.90 10.15 3.47
CA ALA A 61 -10.49 11.45 3.80
C ALA A 61 -11.85 11.34 4.51
N VAL A 62 -12.50 10.17 4.52
CA VAL A 62 -13.77 9.96 5.22
C VAL A 62 -13.59 10.12 6.74
N GLU A 63 -14.26 11.13 7.29
CA GLU A 63 -14.33 11.34 8.73
C GLU A 63 -14.99 10.14 9.42
N GLY A 64 -14.41 9.67 10.52
CA GLY A 64 -14.92 8.49 11.24
C GLY A 64 -14.74 7.15 10.51
N ALA A 65 -13.99 7.08 9.40
CA ALA A 65 -13.66 5.81 8.75
C ALA A 65 -13.01 4.83 9.75
N SER A 66 -13.54 3.61 9.82
CA SER A 66 -13.03 2.59 10.74
C SER A 66 -11.57 2.24 10.44
N PRO A 67 -10.80 1.75 11.44
CA PRO A 67 -9.41 1.31 11.21
C PRO A 67 -9.28 0.28 10.08
N ALA A 68 -10.23 -0.66 9.99
CA ALA A 68 -10.27 -1.67 8.94
C ALA A 68 -10.50 -1.04 7.55
N ARG A 69 -11.38 -0.04 7.44
CA ARG A 69 -11.64 0.68 6.19
C ARG A 69 -10.39 1.40 5.70
N ARG A 70 -9.73 2.16 6.58
CA ARG A 70 -8.47 2.86 6.27
C ARG A 70 -7.37 1.88 5.85
N ARG A 71 -7.22 0.77 6.55
CA ARG A 71 -6.26 -0.29 6.19
C ARG A 71 -6.52 -0.85 4.80
N ASN A 72 -7.78 -1.14 4.47
CA ASN A 72 -8.14 -1.68 3.17
C ASN A 72 -7.93 -0.66 2.05
N ALA A 73 -8.18 0.63 2.29
CA ALA A 73 -7.88 1.69 1.34
C ALA A 73 -6.39 1.70 0.93
N VAL A 74 -5.49 1.65 1.91
CA VAL A 74 -4.04 1.61 1.66
C VAL A 74 -3.64 0.29 0.99
N ARG A 75 -4.16 -0.84 1.49
CA ARG A 75 -3.86 -2.17 0.91
C ARG A 75 -4.22 -2.23 -0.57
N THR A 76 -5.40 -1.73 -0.95
CA THR A 76 -5.85 -1.70 -2.34
C THR A 76 -4.90 -0.89 -3.22
N ALA A 77 -4.48 0.31 -2.77
CA ALA A 77 -3.52 1.12 -3.52
C ALA A 77 -2.21 0.36 -3.76
N VAL A 78 -1.67 -0.28 -2.72
CA VAL A 78 -0.41 -1.06 -2.78
C VAL A 78 -0.53 -2.25 -3.74
N LEU A 79 -1.63 -2.99 -3.69
CA LEU A 79 -1.81 -4.16 -4.55
C LEU A 79 -2.06 -3.79 -6.02
N LEU A 80 -2.52 -2.58 -6.31
CA LEU A 80 -2.77 -2.12 -7.68
C LEU A 80 -1.60 -1.31 -8.28
N ALA A 81 -0.62 -0.90 -7.47
CA ALA A 81 0.57 -0.21 -7.94
C ALA A 81 1.45 -1.10 -8.81
N LEU A 82 2.04 -0.52 -9.86
CA LEU A 82 3.06 -1.16 -10.68
C LEU A 82 4.43 -1.13 -9.97
N ILE A 83 5.21 -2.21 -10.11
CA ILE A 83 6.57 -2.39 -9.59
C ILE A 83 7.53 -2.89 -10.67
#